data_AF-A0A7T0JML3-F1
#
_entry.id   AF-A0A7T0JML3-F1
#
_cell.length_a   1.000
_cell.length_b   1.000
_cell.length_c   1.000
_cell.angle_alpha   90.00
_cell.angle_beta   90.00
_cell.angle_gamma   90.00
#
_symmetry.space_group_name_H-M   'P 1'
#
loop_
_entity.id
_entity.type
_entity.pdbx_description
1 polymer ?
#
loop_
_entity_poly.entity_id
_entity_poly.type
_entity_poly.pdbx_seq_one_letter_code
_entity_poly.pdbx_strand_id
1 'polypeptide(L)'
;MKTSFLPLLFVIALSVSGCAGTTSIKNLALPPVSTIEGTVTQLEENGFVLTDSSGSIPVKAWLPDNRKLNVSLSEKVKVYGNLQGGQEKVFNGYVIRKPTGEQIIITNPTPHFGFIIQSSFQ
;
A
#
# COMPACT_ATOMS: atom_id res chain seq x y z
N MET A 1 7.85 0.53 -56.55
CA MET A 1 9.08 0.51 -55.72
C MET A 1 9.35 1.95 -55.32
N LYS A 2 9.47 2.39 -54.07
CA LYS A 2 9.86 1.78 -52.80
C LYS A 2 9.06 2.43 -51.67
N THR A 3 8.86 1.64 -50.63
CA THR A 3 8.23 1.94 -49.35
C THR A 3 8.97 2.98 -48.51
N SER A 4 8.31 3.33 -47.40
CA SER A 4 8.87 3.67 -46.08
C SER A 4 9.25 5.12 -45.78
N PHE A 5 9.21 5.61 -44.54
CA PHE A 5 8.88 5.05 -43.22
C PHE A 5 8.36 6.22 -42.37
N LEU A 6 7.36 5.97 -41.53
CA LEU A 6 6.95 6.82 -40.41
C LEU A 6 8.02 6.73 -39.30
N PRO A 7 8.47 7.86 -38.74
CA PRO A 7 8.63 7.94 -37.28
C PRO A 7 8.15 9.33 -36.80
N LEU A 8 7.79 9.60 -35.55
CA LEU A 8 8.30 9.08 -34.30
C LEU A 8 7.28 9.44 -33.21
N LEU A 9 6.68 8.42 -32.60
CA LEU A 9 6.24 8.46 -31.20
C LEU A 9 7.38 9.00 -30.33
N PHE A 10 7.11 9.92 -29.41
CA PHE A 10 7.63 9.93 -28.02
C PHE A 10 7.52 11.35 -27.47
N VAL A 11 6.48 11.66 -26.67
CA VAL A 11 6.62 12.40 -25.40
C VAL A 11 5.32 12.21 -24.63
N ILE A 12 5.24 11.19 -23.77
CA ILE A 12 4.52 11.29 -22.50
C ILE A 12 5.36 10.57 -21.44
N ALA A 13 6.46 11.21 -21.05
CA ALA A 13 7.11 10.93 -19.78
C ALA A 13 6.43 11.83 -18.74
N LEU A 14 5.50 11.27 -17.94
CA LEU A 14 5.03 11.86 -16.67
C LEU A 14 4.12 10.83 -15.95
N SER A 15 4.72 9.75 -15.46
CA SER A 15 4.20 9.09 -14.27
C SER A 15 5.38 8.68 -13.41
N VAL A 16 5.85 9.63 -12.62
CA VAL A 16 6.76 9.36 -11.50
C VAL A 16 5.94 8.65 -10.43
N SER A 17 5.60 7.38 -10.66
CA SER A 17 5.21 6.48 -9.59
C SER A 17 6.49 6.16 -8.83
N GLY A 18 6.66 6.76 -7.65
CA GLY A 18 7.73 6.37 -6.74
C GLY A 18 7.79 4.84 -6.61
N CYS A 19 8.99 4.28 -6.50
CA CYS A 19 9.25 2.83 -6.58
C CYS A 19 8.53 1.94 -5.55
N ALA A 20 7.69 2.50 -4.67
CA ALA A 20 6.76 1.74 -3.84
C ALA A 20 5.40 1.62 -4.56
N GLY A 21 5.31 0.67 -5.50
CA GLY A 21 4.06 0.34 -6.18
C GLY A 21 2.99 -0.19 -5.22
N THR A 22 1.72 -0.13 -5.67
CA THR A 22 0.62 -0.80 -4.95
C THR A 22 0.66 -2.30 -5.21
N THR A 23 0.74 -3.09 -4.15
CA THR A 23 0.74 -4.56 -4.16
C THR A 23 -0.70 -5.07 -4.07
N SER A 24 -1.05 -6.07 -4.86
CA SER A 24 -2.34 -6.75 -4.70
C SER A 24 -2.37 -7.59 -3.43
N ILE A 25 -3.53 -7.72 -2.80
CA ILE A 25 -3.70 -8.45 -1.53
C ILE A 25 -3.21 -9.90 -1.65
N LYS A 26 -3.51 -10.58 -2.76
CA LYS A 26 -3.06 -11.97 -3.01
C LYS A 26 -1.53 -12.12 -3.02
N ASN A 27 -0.80 -11.07 -3.40
CA ASN A 27 0.65 -11.09 -3.58
C ASN A 27 1.40 -10.47 -2.39
N LEU A 28 0.71 -10.19 -1.27
CA LEU A 28 1.37 -9.71 -0.07
C LEU A 28 2.39 -10.73 0.44
N ALA A 29 3.62 -10.28 0.62
CA ALA A 29 4.73 -11.06 1.13
C ALA A 29 5.31 -10.40 2.39
N LEU A 30 5.81 -11.23 3.30
CA LEU A 30 6.68 -10.80 4.39
C LEU A 30 8.10 -10.64 3.82
N PRO A 31 8.95 -9.67 4.23
CA PRO A 31 8.72 -8.42 4.94
C PRO A 31 9.40 -7.25 4.21
N PRO A 32 8.72 -6.61 3.25
CA PRO A 32 8.85 -5.16 3.21
C PRO A 32 7.52 -4.48 3.45
N VAL A 33 7.61 -3.25 3.96
CA VAL A 33 6.49 -2.31 3.97
C VAL A 33 5.91 -2.26 2.57
N SER A 34 4.62 -2.54 2.47
CA SER A 34 3.88 -2.61 1.23
C SER A 34 2.77 -1.57 1.24
N THR A 35 2.32 -1.17 0.06
CA THR A 35 1.13 -0.34 -0.10
C THR A 35 0.05 -1.21 -0.71
N ILE A 36 -1.13 -1.28 -0.10
CA ILE A 36 -2.30 -1.95 -0.67
C ILE A 36 -3.39 -0.90 -0.96
N GLU A 37 -4.19 -1.13 -1.99
CA GLU A 37 -5.34 -0.28 -2.33
C GLU A 37 -6.56 -1.18 -2.50
N GLY A 38 -7.69 -0.78 -1.91
CA GLY A 38 -8.93 -1.53 -2.05
C GLY A 38 -10.11 -0.76 -1.49
N THR A 39 -11.26 -1.44 -1.43
CA THR A 39 -12.52 -0.93 -0.89
C THR A 39 -12.73 -1.48 0.52
N VAL A 40 -13.12 -0.60 1.45
CA VAL A 40 -13.53 -1.00 2.81
C VAL A 40 -14.86 -1.75 2.73
N THR A 41 -14.87 -3.04 3.06
CA THR A 41 -16.08 -3.87 2.97
C THR A 41 -16.70 -4.17 4.32
N GLN A 42 -15.92 -4.10 5.41
CA GLN A 42 -16.41 -4.28 6.78
C GLN A 42 -15.64 -3.33 7.72
N LEU A 43 -16.33 -2.77 8.72
CA LEU A 43 -15.72 -1.99 9.78
C LEU A 43 -15.61 -2.86 11.04
N GLU A 44 -14.48 -2.78 11.72
CA GLU A 44 -14.19 -3.51 12.96
C GLU A 44 -13.79 -2.51 14.06
N GLU A 45 -13.81 -2.94 15.32
CA GLU A 45 -13.48 -2.06 16.46
C GLU A 45 -12.07 -1.43 16.32
N ASN A 46 -11.10 -2.20 15.83
CA ASN A 46 -9.69 -1.81 15.76
C ASN A 46 -9.16 -1.76 14.31
N GLY A 47 -10.05 -1.66 13.32
CA GLY A 47 -9.67 -1.84 11.94
C GLY A 47 -10.84 -1.96 10.97
N PHE A 48 -10.56 -2.63 9.85
CA PHE A 48 -11.54 -2.87 8.80
C PHE A 48 -11.05 -3.99 7.87
N VAL A 49 -11.96 -4.57 7.10
CA VAL A 49 -11.61 -5.48 6.00
C VAL A 49 -11.44 -4.65 4.72
N LEU A 50 -10.28 -4.78 4.08
CA LEU A 50 -9.99 -4.18 2.78
C LEU A 50 -10.07 -5.26 1.70
N THR A 51 -10.80 -4.97 0.63
CA THR A 51 -10.99 -5.89 -0.50
C THR A 51 -10.52 -5.23 -1.79
N ASP A 52 -9.68 -5.94 -2.55
CA ASP A 52 -9.31 -5.58 -3.92
C ASP A 52 -9.83 -6.66 -4.89
N SER A 53 -9.45 -6.59 -6.18
CA SER A 53 -9.86 -7.59 -7.17
C SER A 53 -9.24 -8.97 -6.97
N SER A 54 -8.24 -9.09 -6.09
CA SER A 54 -7.46 -10.30 -5.86
C SER A 54 -7.81 -11.03 -4.56
N GLY A 55 -8.41 -10.33 -3.59
CA GLY A 55 -8.80 -10.91 -2.32
C GLY A 55 -9.23 -9.88 -1.27
N SER A 56 -9.36 -10.35 -0.03
CA SER A 56 -9.68 -9.51 1.13
C SER A 56 -8.67 -9.76 2.25
N ILE A 57 -8.37 -8.74 3.04
CA ILE A 57 -7.48 -8.84 4.19
C ILE A 57 -7.98 -7.95 5.35
N PRO A 58 -7.96 -8.45 6.60
CA PRO A 58 -8.18 -7.59 7.76
C PRO A 58 -7.01 -6.63 7.94
N VAL A 59 -7.32 -5.34 8.09
CA VAL A 59 -6.38 -4.27 8.35
C VAL A 59 -6.53 -3.82 9.79
N LYS A 60 -5.48 -3.99 10.60
CA LYS A 60 -5.39 -3.40 11.94
C LYS A 60 -4.91 -1.96 11.83
N ALA A 61 -5.68 -1.03 12.41
CA ALA A 61 -5.46 0.40 12.30
C ALA A 61 -5.90 1.13 13.58
N TRP A 62 -5.35 0.70 14.72
CA TRP A 62 -5.70 1.25 16.02
C TRP A 62 -5.04 2.62 16.28
N LEU A 63 -5.86 3.65 16.47
CA LEU A 63 -5.39 4.97 16.87
C LEU A 63 -5.20 5.05 18.39
N PRO A 64 -4.20 5.80 18.89
CA PRO A 64 -4.07 6.05 20.31
C PRO A 64 -5.27 6.82 20.86
N ASP A 65 -5.49 6.68 22.16
CA ASP A 65 -6.49 7.42 22.95
C ASP A 65 -7.95 7.10 22.59
N ASN A 66 -8.24 5.84 22.21
CA ASN A 66 -9.58 5.37 21.85
C ASN A 66 -10.27 6.18 20.74
N ARG A 67 -9.49 6.89 19.93
CA ARG A 67 -10.03 7.64 18.79
C ARG A 67 -10.54 6.66 17.75
N LYS A 68 -11.76 6.90 17.26
CA LYS A 68 -12.33 6.10 16.18
C LYS A 68 -11.65 6.41 14.86
N LEU A 69 -11.39 5.37 14.09
CA LEU A 69 -10.89 5.51 12.74
C LEU A 69 -11.97 6.12 11.85
N ASN A 70 -11.68 7.25 11.23
CA ASN A 70 -12.61 7.93 10.32
C ASN A 70 -12.51 7.34 8.91
N VAL A 71 -13.00 6.11 8.72
CA VAL A 71 -13.16 5.45 7.41
C VAL A 71 -14.59 4.96 7.25
N SER A 72 -15.10 4.98 6.02
CA SER A 72 -16.48 4.57 5.73
C SER A 72 -16.55 3.25 4.97
N LEU A 73 -17.67 2.53 5.12
CA LEU A 73 -17.98 1.40 4.25
C LEU A 73 -18.02 1.85 2.79
N SER A 74 -17.57 0.98 1.89
CA SER A 74 -17.42 1.24 0.45
C SER A 74 -16.43 2.35 0.07
N GLU A 75 -15.68 2.90 1.03
CA GLU A 75 -14.62 3.86 0.75
C GLU A 75 -13.41 3.15 0.13
N LYS A 76 -12.88 3.69 -0.97
CA LYS A 76 -11.65 3.18 -1.59
C LYS A 76 -10.44 3.85 -0.96
N VAL A 77 -9.58 3.12 -0.26
CA VAL A 77 -8.43 3.69 0.47
C VAL A 77 -7.13 3.03 0.06
N LYS A 78 -6.02 3.76 0.21
CA LYS A 78 -4.66 3.20 0.19
C LYS A 78 -4.16 3.04 1.61
N VAL A 79 -3.58 1.89 1.91
CA VAL A 79 -3.02 1.57 3.22
C VAL A 79 -1.54 1.25 3.07
N TYR A 80 -0.71 1.96 3.82
CA TYR A 80 0.71 1.71 3.96
C TYR A 80 0.94 0.91 5.22
N GLY A 81 1.69 -0.18 5.14
CA GLY A 81 1.82 -1.10 6.26
C GLY A 81 2.65 -2.32 5.97
N ASN A 82 2.58 -3.31 6.86
CA ASN A 82 3.21 -4.60 6.67
C ASN A 82 2.22 -5.73 6.90
N LEU A 83 2.38 -6.82 6.15
CA LEU A 83 1.76 -8.08 6.50
C LEU A 83 2.39 -8.56 7.82
N GLN A 84 1.56 -8.95 8.78
CA GLN A 84 2.02 -9.65 9.97
C GLN A 84 2.15 -11.14 9.68
N GLY A 85 3.24 -11.75 10.13
CA GLY A 85 3.35 -13.19 10.21
C GLY A 85 2.54 -13.74 11.39
N GLY A 86 2.01 -14.94 11.28
CA GLY A 86 1.19 -15.57 12.31
C GLY A 86 0.20 -16.57 11.72
N GLN A 87 -0.64 -17.15 12.57
CA GLN A 87 -1.72 -18.05 12.12
C GLN A 87 -2.78 -17.29 11.31
N GLU A 88 -3.02 -16.03 11.64
CA GLU A 88 -3.92 -15.13 10.93
C GLU A 88 -3.15 -14.16 10.05
N LYS A 89 -3.52 -14.07 8.78
CA LYS A 89 -2.98 -13.05 7.86
C LYS A 89 -3.64 -11.71 8.13
N VAL A 90 -2.92 -10.82 8.79
CA VAL A 90 -3.39 -9.47 9.12
C VAL A 90 -2.42 -8.43 8.57
N PHE A 91 -2.95 -7.33 8.04
CA PHE A 91 -2.16 -6.20 7.60
C PHE A 91 -2.14 -5.11 8.67
N ASN A 92 -0.97 -4.74 9.17
CA ASN A 92 -0.82 -3.62 10.09
C ASN A 92 -0.70 -2.32 9.30
N GLY A 93 -1.73 -1.48 9.34
CA GLY A 93 -1.71 -0.16 8.74
C GLY A 93 -0.95 0.85 9.60
N TYR A 94 -0.09 1.62 8.97
CA TYR A 94 0.63 2.76 9.57
C TYR A 94 0.04 4.09 9.09
N VAL A 95 -0.31 4.15 7.81
CA VAL A 95 -0.92 5.32 7.20
C VAL A 95 -2.06 4.86 6.30
N ILE A 96 -3.22 5.51 6.43
CA ILE A 96 -4.34 5.34 5.51
C ILE A 96 -4.51 6.64 4.75
N ARG A 97 -4.51 6.55 3.42
CA ARG A 97 -4.75 7.68 2.53
C ARG A 97 -6.11 7.52 1.85
N LYS A 98 -6.98 8.50 2.08
CA LYS A 98 -8.30 8.59 1.47
C LYS A 98 -8.24 9.10 0.03
N PRO A 99 -9.31 8.91 -0.76
CA PRO A 99 -9.44 9.51 -2.09
C PRO A 99 -9.30 11.04 -2.10
N THR A 100 -9.74 11.68 -1.02
CA THR A 100 -9.66 13.14 -0.82
C THR A 100 -8.22 13.63 -0.70
N GLY A 101 -7.25 12.74 -0.50
CA GLY A 101 -5.86 13.07 -0.19
C GLY A 101 -5.59 13.20 1.32
N GLU A 102 -6.62 13.19 2.17
CA GLU A 102 -6.48 13.13 3.62
C GLU A 102 -5.68 11.89 4.03
N GLN A 103 -4.78 12.06 4.99
CA GLN A 103 -3.99 10.98 5.57
C GLN A 103 -4.32 10.81 7.04
N ILE A 104 -4.65 9.58 7.42
CA ILE A 104 -4.78 9.17 8.81
C ILE A 104 -3.49 8.45 9.19
N ILE A 105 -2.72 9.06 10.09
CA ILE A 105 -1.46 8.50 10.60
C ILE A 105 -1.78 7.71 11.87
N ILE A 106 -1.58 6.40 11.81
CA ILE A 106 -1.86 5.45 12.89
C ILE A 106 -0.63 5.34 13.79
N THR A 107 0.50 5.00 13.18
CA THR A 107 1.82 5.02 13.80
C THR A 107 2.75 5.79 12.89
N ASN A 108 3.69 6.54 13.47
CA ASN A 108 4.69 7.21 12.66
C ASN A 108 5.71 6.15 12.23
N PRO A 109 5.74 5.72 10.95
CA PRO A 109 6.67 4.68 10.54
C PRO A 109 8.08 5.23 10.68
N THR A 110 8.88 4.65 11.58
CA THR A 110 10.32 4.93 11.60
C THR A 110 10.90 4.39 10.29
N PRO A 111 11.57 5.21 9.47
CA PRO A 111 12.23 4.72 8.27
C PRO A 111 13.22 3.62 8.67
N HIS A 112 12.98 2.39 8.19
CA HIS A 112 13.98 1.34 8.27
C HIS A 112 15.08 1.70 7.26
N PHE A 113 16.09 2.45 7.70
CA PHE A 113 17.32 2.63 6.94
C PHE A 113 18.09 1.29 6.96
N GLY A 114 17.82 0.44 5.99
CA GLY A 114 18.70 -0.69 5.68
C GLY A 114 19.98 -0.15 5.08
N PHE A 115 21.05 -0.04 5.90
CA PHE A 115 22.39 0.16 5.36
C PHE A 115 22.79 -1.12 4.63
N ILE A 116 22.75 -1.11 3.29
CA ILE A 116 23.42 -2.14 2.50
C ILE A 116 24.91 -1.79 2.52
N ILE A 117 25.68 -2.43 3.39
CA ILE A 117 27.14 -2.44 3.25
C ILE A 117 27.44 -3.43 2.11
N GLN A 118 27.52 -2.92 0.88
CA GLN A 118 28.17 -3.67 -0.20
C GLN A 118 29.67 -3.69 0.09
N SER A 119 30.14 -4.62 0.92
CA SER A 119 31.55 -5.00 0.89
C SER A 119 31.74 -5.92 -0.32
N SER A 120 32.57 -5.53 -1.27
CA SER A 120 33.09 -6.46 -2.26
C SER A 120 33.82 -7.57 -1.51
N PHE A 121 33.39 -8.82 -1.66
CA PHE A 121 34.23 -9.95 -1.29
C PHE A 121 35.46 -9.91 -2.21
N GLN A 122 36.65 -9.76 -1.62
CA GLN A 122 37.93 -10.04 -2.27
C GLN A 122 38.23 -11.53 -2.18
#